data_AF-A0A0Q5IM66-F1
#
_entry.id   AF-A0A0Q5IM66-F1
#
_cell.length_a   1.000
_cell.length_b   1.000
_cell.length_c   1.000
_cell.angle_alpha   90.00
_cell.angle_beta   90.00
_cell.angle_gamma   90.00
#
_symmetry.space_group_name_H-M   'P 1'
#
loop_
_entity.id
_entity.type
_entity.pdbx_description
1 polymer ?
#
loop_
_entity_poly.entity_id
_entity_poly.type
_entity_poly.pdbx_seq_one_letter_code
_entity_poly.pdbx_strand_id
1 'polypeptide(L)'
;MNWSEQAPLDADDDNDDARDAALTLPASDAANAASGGALFLGDTGTLPFDARRALCQLLAGPSIDAQRHGSLWPALLRNEAAVRQVLCELFLQLVLDREGGVAFTRQADTAELESPSLLRSAPLTFIESVLLLFLRQQLAEADTRGERAVVDETQLVEALSVYEKNVSTDKAGFTRRVMTAIGKMRDNQLLSRLRGSEERYEVSPVLKLLFSAEDVQALVVAYRELREGEVALE
;
A
#
# COMPACT_ATOMS: atom_id res chain seq x y z
N MET A 1 31.80 7.94 -13.92
CA MET A 1 33.07 8.59 -13.52
C MET A 1 32.82 9.36 -12.23
N ASN A 2 33.15 8.75 -11.08
CA ASN A 2 33.80 9.44 -9.98
C ASN A 2 34.43 8.36 -9.09
N TRP A 3 35.74 8.43 -8.94
CA TRP A 3 36.57 7.58 -8.07
C TRP A 3 36.92 8.41 -6.83
N SER A 4 37.03 7.75 -5.67
CA SER A 4 37.87 8.22 -4.57
C SER A 4 38.39 7.00 -3.82
N GLU A 5 39.71 7.00 -3.60
CA GLU A 5 40.53 5.89 -3.12
C GLU A 5 40.16 5.29 -1.75
N GLN A 6 40.50 4.00 -1.61
CA GLN A 6 40.67 3.29 -0.35
C GLN A 6 42.14 2.91 -0.17
N ALA A 7 42.69 3.17 1.03
CA ALA A 7 43.74 2.38 1.69
C ALA A 7 43.85 2.82 3.18
N PRO A 8 44.42 2.01 4.11
CA PRO A 8 43.66 1.51 5.25
C PRO A 8 44.24 1.81 6.66
N LEU A 9 43.34 1.62 7.65
CA LEU A 9 43.46 1.18 9.06
C LEU A 9 44.80 1.31 9.81
N ASP A 10 44.77 1.92 11.00
CA ASP A 10 45.19 1.25 12.24
C ASP A 10 44.72 1.95 13.54
N ALA A 11 44.42 1.09 14.52
CA ALA A 11 44.46 1.23 15.99
C ALA A 11 43.32 1.94 16.77
N ASP A 12 42.49 1.08 17.38
CA ASP A 12 41.98 1.06 18.76
C ASP A 12 42.05 2.34 19.61
N ASP A 13 40.90 2.78 20.12
CA ASP A 13 40.75 3.02 21.57
C ASP A 13 39.28 2.84 22.00
N ASP A 14 39.12 2.04 23.06
CA ASP A 14 37.87 1.77 23.77
C ASP A 14 37.35 3.05 24.42
N ASN A 15 36.07 3.40 24.20
CA ASN A 15 35.30 4.05 25.26
C ASN A 15 33.79 3.76 25.13
N ASP A 16 33.33 2.93 26.06
CA ASP A 16 31.94 2.72 26.44
C ASP A 16 31.35 4.02 27.04
N ASP A 17 30.02 4.08 27.13
CA ASP A 17 29.17 5.18 27.66
C ASP A 17 28.88 6.39 26.75
N ALA A 18 27.79 6.26 25.96
CA ALA A 18 26.75 7.32 25.82
C ALA A 18 25.56 6.81 24.99
N ARG A 19 24.62 6.15 25.67
CA ARG A 19 23.23 6.01 25.20
C ARG A 19 22.50 7.35 25.36
N ASP A 20 21.61 7.64 24.40
CA ASP A 20 20.58 8.69 24.43
C ASP A 20 21.03 10.15 24.49
N ALA A 21 21.58 10.66 23.37
CA ALA A 21 21.46 12.08 23.04
C ALA A 21 20.28 12.26 22.07
N ALA A 22 19.08 12.41 22.62
CA ALA A 22 17.94 12.94 21.90
C ALA A 22 18.30 14.35 21.39
N LEU A 23 18.48 14.48 20.07
CA LEU A 23 18.60 15.75 19.36
C LEU A 23 17.33 16.58 19.61
N THR A 24 17.35 17.37 20.68
CA THR A 24 16.31 18.35 20.97
C THR A 24 16.51 19.50 20.00
N LEU A 25 15.72 19.51 18.92
CA LEU A 25 15.68 20.63 17.99
C LEU A 25 15.23 21.91 18.73
N PRO A 26 15.82 23.08 18.44
CA PRO A 26 15.42 24.33 19.06
C PRO A 26 13.94 24.65 18.77
N ALA A 27 13.23 25.18 19.77
CA ALA A 27 11.78 25.41 19.74
C ALA A 27 11.30 26.31 18.57
N SER A 28 12.19 27.10 17.97
CA SER A 28 11.92 27.93 16.79
C SER A 28 11.70 27.12 15.50
N ASP A 29 12.42 26.01 15.33
CA ASP A 29 12.31 25.15 14.14
C ASP A 29 11.06 24.28 14.18
N ALA A 30 10.66 23.83 15.38
CA ALA A 30 9.42 23.10 15.58
C ALA A 30 8.17 23.97 15.31
N ALA A 31 8.23 25.26 15.67
CA ALA A 31 7.16 26.21 15.38
C ALA A 31 7.05 26.50 13.86
N ASN A 32 8.18 26.63 13.16
CA ASN A 32 8.22 26.88 11.72
C ASN A 32 7.76 25.65 10.90
N ALA A 33 8.08 24.44 11.37
CA ALA A 33 7.61 23.18 10.78
C ALA A 33 6.09 23.03 10.82
N ALA A 34 5.43 23.65 11.81
CA ALA A 34 3.98 23.63 11.98
C ALA A 34 3.23 24.74 11.21
N SER A 35 3.88 25.89 10.94
CA SER A 35 3.21 27.09 10.43
C SER A 35 3.12 27.23 8.90
N GLY A 36 3.62 26.25 8.12
CA GLY A 36 3.55 26.28 6.66
C GLY A 36 4.46 27.38 6.07
N GLY A 37 5.64 26.99 5.62
CA GLY A 37 6.63 27.92 5.09
C GLY A 37 7.82 27.20 4.46
N ALA A 38 8.86 27.98 4.13
CA ALA A 38 10.10 27.47 3.56
C ALA A 38 10.86 26.61 4.59
N LEU A 39 11.11 25.35 4.25
CA LEU A 39 11.82 24.36 5.06
C LEU A 39 13.29 24.17 4.64
N PHE A 40 13.63 24.61 3.43
CA PHE A 40 14.99 24.57 2.89
C PHE A 40 15.23 25.77 1.96
N LEU A 41 16.48 26.01 1.59
CA LEU A 41 16.85 27.13 0.73
C LEU A 41 16.16 27.01 -0.65
N GLY A 42 15.40 28.04 -1.03
CA GLY A 42 14.64 28.07 -2.28
C GLY A 42 13.27 27.39 -2.23
N ASP A 43 12.83 26.94 -1.06
CA ASP A 43 11.51 26.33 -0.88
C ASP A 43 10.38 27.37 -0.95
N THR A 44 9.56 27.27 -1.99
CA THR A 44 8.35 28.09 -2.18
C THR A 44 7.07 27.37 -1.74
N GLY A 45 7.19 26.18 -1.15
CA GLY A 45 6.07 25.37 -0.71
C GLY A 45 5.36 25.97 0.50
N THR A 46 4.04 25.79 0.53
CA THR A 46 3.16 26.30 1.59
C THR A 46 2.74 25.23 2.59
N LEU A 47 2.96 23.95 2.26
CA LEU A 47 2.60 22.82 3.13
C LEU A 47 3.51 22.76 4.38
N PRO A 48 2.96 22.54 5.58
CA PRO A 48 3.73 22.22 6.78
C PRO A 48 4.54 20.92 6.62
N PHE A 49 5.58 20.75 7.44
CA PHE A 49 6.50 19.61 7.34
C PHE A 49 5.77 18.25 7.39
N ASP A 50 4.85 18.07 8.33
CA ASP A 50 4.12 16.81 8.48
C ASP A 50 3.20 16.52 7.28
N ALA A 51 2.63 17.55 6.67
CA ALA A 51 1.80 17.41 5.48
C ALA A 51 2.64 17.02 4.25
N ARG A 52 3.87 17.55 4.14
CA ARG A 52 4.83 17.12 3.12
C ARG A 52 5.24 15.67 3.30
N ARG A 53 5.46 15.22 4.53
CA ARG A 53 5.73 13.81 4.82
C ARG A 53 4.56 12.90 4.40
N ALA A 54 3.32 13.31 4.68
CA ALA A 54 2.14 12.59 4.21
C ALA A 54 2.08 12.56 2.67
N LEU A 55 2.33 13.67 1.99
CA LEU A 55 2.40 13.71 0.53
C LEU A 55 3.49 12.77 -0.01
N CYS A 56 4.70 12.79 0.55
CA CYS A 56 5.77 11.87 0.16
C CYS A 56 5.36 10.41 0.35
N GLN A 57 4.70 10.07 1.46
CA GLN A 57 4.20 8.72 1.71
C GLN A 57 3.13 8.30 0.69
N LEU A 58 2.26 9.22 0.24
CA LEU A 58 1.25 8.97 -0.81
C LEU A 58 1.85 8.78 -2.21
N LEU A 59 3.03 9.35 -2.47
CA LEU A 59 3.74 9.22 -3.74
C LEU A 59 4.68 7.99 -3.76
N ALA A 60 5.29 7.67 -2.62
CA ALA A 60 6.23 6.55 -2.49
C ALA A 60 5.54 5.22 -2.16
N GLY A 61 4.45 5.27 -1.40
CA GLY A 61 3.75 4.11 -0.87
C GLY A 61 2.36 3.93 -1.47
N PRO A 62 1.81 2.71 -1.43
CA PRO A 62 0.50 2.43 -2.01
C PRO A 62 -0.64 3.06 -1.21
N SER A 63 -0.46 3.31 0.10
CA SER A 63 -1.48 3.97 0.94
C SER A 63 -0.92 4.60 2.23
N ILE A 64 -1.71 5.47 2.84
CA ILE A 64 -1.62 5.89 4.24
C ILE A 64 -2.79 5.27 5.01
N ASP A 65 -2.46 4.39 5.94
CA ASP A 65 -3.37 3.81 6.93
C ASP A 65 -3.29 4.53 8.28
N ALA A 66 -4.43 4.82 8.90
CA ALA A 66 -4.56 5.58 10.15
C ALA A 66 -3.93 4.88 11.37
N GLN A 67 -3.94 3.54 11.40
CA GLN A 67 -3.39 2.76 12.51
C GLN A 67 -1.89 2.55 12.35
N ARG A 68 -1.42 2.38 11.12
CA ARG A 68 0.01 2.21 10.83
C ARG A 68 0.76 3.54 10.85
N HIS A 69 0.15 4.62 10.40
CA HIS A 69 0.80 5.92 10.22
C HIS A 69 0.16 7.01 11.10
N GLY A 70 0.16 6.79 12.42
CA GLY A 70 -0.60 7.59 13.37
C GLY A 70 -0.32 9.10 13.35
N SER A 71 0.88 9.56 12.99
CA SER A 71 1.18 11.00 12.85
C SER A 71 0.86 11.57 11.47
N LEU A 72 0.98 10.75 10.42
CA LEU A 72 0.74 11.18 9.03
C LEU A 72 -0.76 11.33 8.74
N TRP A 73 -1.60 10.46 9.31
CA TRP A 73 -3.04 10.48 9.07
C TRP A 73 -3.72 11.78 9.53
N PRO A 74 -3.55 12.24 10.78
CA PRO A 74 -4.10 13.53 11.22
C PRO A 74 -3.52 14.71 10.44
N ALA A 75 -2.24 14.65 10.04
CA ALA A 75 -1.60 15.70 9.25
C ALA A 75 -2.20 15.80 7.84
N LEU A 76 -2.46 14.65 7.20
CA LEU A 76 -3.17 14.56 5.92
C LEU A 76 -4.58 15.16 6.04
N LEU A 77 -5.35 14.76 7.05
CA LEU A 77 -6.72 15.25 7.24
C LEU A 77 -6.76 16.77 7.46
N ARG A 78 -5.84 17.33 8.25
CA ARG A 78 -5.77 18.78 8.48
C ARG A 78 -5.43 19.59 7.23
N ASN A 79 -4.63 19.02 6.33
CA ASN A 79 -4.09 19.70 5.15
C ASN A 79 -4.65 19.13 3.83
N GLU A 80 -5.80 18.47 3.88
CA GLU A 80 -6.34 17.69 2.76
C GLU A 80 -6.46 18.52 1.48
N ALA A 81 -7.00 19.74 1.56
CA ALA A 81 -7.20 20.61 0.41
C ALA A 81 -5.88 20.97 -0.29
N ALA A 82 -4.85 21.33 0.49
CA ALA A 82 -3.54 21.69 -0.04
C ALA A 82 -2.80 20.47 -0.61
N VAL A 83 -2.93 19.30 0.03
CA VAL A 83 -2.39 18.04 -0.51
C VAL A 83 -3.07 17.67 -1.83
N ARG A 84 -4.41 17.79 -1.92
CA ARG A 84 -5.16 17.57 -3.16
C ARG A 84 -4.68 18.48 -4.28
N GLN A 85 -4.47 19.76 -4.01
CA GLN A 85 -3.98 20.71 -5.00
C GLN A 85 -2.64 20.25 -5.59
N VAL A 86 -1.66 19.90 -4.75
CA VAL A 86 -0.35 19.44 -5.22
C VAL A 86 -0.47 18.14 -6.02
N LEU A 87 -1.33 17.20 -5.60
CA LEU A 87 -1.56 15.98 -6.36
C LEU A 87 -2.21 16.24 -7.73
N CYS A 88 -3.11 17.22 -7.84
CA CYS A 88 -3.72 17.60 -9.11
C CYS A 88 -2.69 18.11 -10.12
N GLU A 89 -1.68 18.87 -9.68
CA GLU A 89 -0.55 19.30 -10.53
C GLU A 89 0.27 18.11 -11.08
N LEU A 90 0.16 16.95 -10.44
CA LEU A 90 0.83 15.71 -10.81
C LEU A 90 -0.07 14.73 -11.57
N PHE A 91 -1.27 15.15 -11.98
CA PHE A 91 -2.30 14.27 -12.56
C PHE A 91 -2.72 13.11 -11.64
N LEU A 92 -2.65 13.33 -10.32
CA LEU A 92 -3.07 12.37 -9.31
C LEU A 92 -4.30 12.86 -8.55
N GLN A 93 -5.13 11.92 -8.13
CA GLN A 93 -6.28 12.18 -7.28
C GLN A 93 -6.08 11.50 -5.93
N LEU A 94 -6.32 12.24 -4.85
CA LEU A 94 -6.41 11.66 -3.51
C LEU A 94 -7.75 10.95 -3.33
N VAL A 95 -7.70 9.64 -3.08
CA VAL A 95 -8.83 8.86 -2.58
C VAL A 95 -8.69 8.78 -1.06
N LEU A 96 -9.73 9.17 -0.34
CA LEU A 96 -9.72 9.24 1.13
C LEU A 96 -11.01 8.61 1.67
N ASP A 97 -10.85 7.56 2.46
CA ASP A 97 -11.92 6.97 3.26
C ASP A 97 -11.64 7.25 4.74
N ARG A 98 -12.44 8.16 5.31
CA ARG A 98 -12.26 8.60 6.70
C ARG A 98 -12.74 7.56 7.71
N GLU A 99 -13.76 6.79 7.35
CA GLU A 99 -14.34 5.76 8.22
C GLU A 99 -13.43 4.53 8.26
N GLY A 100 -12.97 4.08 7.09
CA GLY A 100 -12.00 3.01 6.96
C GLY A 100 -10.57 3.40 7.36
N GLY A 101 -10.29 4.69 7.54
CA GLY A 101 -8.98 5.18 7.98
C GLY A 101 -7.88 4.97 6.95
N VAL A 102 -8.19 5.08 5.65
CA VAL A 102 -7.23 4.83 4.58
C VAL A 102 -7.25 5.91 3.48
N ALA A 103 -6.07 6.22 2.94
CA ALA A 103 -5.90 7.16 1.84
C ALA A 103 -4.85 6.66 0.85
N PHE A 104 -5.05 6.91 -0.43
CA PHE A 104 -4.09 6.57 -1.48
C PHE A 104 -4.24 7.50 -2.68
N THR A 105 -3.30 7.39 -3.64
CA THR A 105 -3.34 8.15 -4.88
C THR A 105 -3.78 7.24 -6.03
N ARG A 106 -4.59 7.79 -6.94
CA ARG A 106 -4.91 7.17 -8.22
C ARG A 106 -4.59 8.13 -9.36
N GLN A 107 -4.34 7.60 -10.55
CA GLN A 107 -4.19 8.41 -11.75
C GLN A 107 -5.51 9.15 -12.01
N ALA A 108 -5.43 10.45 -12.29
CA ALA A 108 -6.57 11.23 -12.69
C ALA A 108 -7.04 10.80 -14.08
N ASP A 109 -8.35 10.72 -14.27
CA ASP A 109 -8.92 10.63 -15.61
C ASP A 109 -8.84 12.01 -16.28
N THR A 110 -7.94 12.14 -17.25
CA THR A 110 -7.74 13.36 -18.04
C THR A 110 -8.49 13.33 -19.37
N ALA A 111 -9.42 12.37 -19.55
CA ALA A 111 -10.17 12.13 -20.77
C ALA A 111 -9.23 12.04 -21.99
N GLU A 112 -9.39 12.93 -22.97
CA GLU A 112 -8.65 12.90 -24.23
C GLU A 112 -7.26 13.56 -24.16
N LEU A 113 -6.85 14.11 -23.02
CA LEU A 113 -5.54 14.72 -22.87
C LEU A 113 -4.46 13.65 -22.66
N GLU A 114 -3.37 13.73 -23.43
CA GLU A 114 -2.17 12.93 -23.21
C GLU A 114 -1.47 13.38 -21.92
N SER A 115 -1.77 12.72 -20.80
CA SER A 115 -1.14 12.97 -19.51
C SER A 115 -0.11 11.89 -19.16
N PRO A 116 1.02 12.26 -18.54
CA PRO A 116 1.98 11.28 -18.07
C PRO A 116 1.41 10.45 -16.92
N SER A 117 1.62 9.13 -16.96
CA SER A 117 1.30 8.24 -15.85
C SER A 117 2.47 8.18 -14.88
N LEU A 118 2.26 8.64 -13.65
CA LEU A 118 3.25 8.51 -12.57
C LEU A 118 3.12 7.17 -11.84
N LEU A 119 1.93 6.58 -11.87
CA LEU A 119 1.68 5.29 -11.26
C LEU A 119 2.14 4.17 -12.19
N ARG A 120 2.85 3.20 -11.64
CA ARG A 120 3.20 1.96 -12.35
C ARG A 120 2.00 1.03 -12.30
N SER A 121 1.49 0.67 -13.47
CA SER A 121 0.55 -0.43 -13.60
C SER A 121 1.32 -1.74 -13.79
N ALA A 122 0.96 -2.76 -13.03
CA ALA A 122 1.46 -4.12 -13.23
C ALA A 122 0.25 -5.04 -13.43
N PRO A 123 0.23 -5.86 -14.48
CA PRO A 123 -0.85 -6.81 -14.68
C PRO A 123 -0.83 -7.83 -13.54
N LEU A 124 -2.02 -8.16 -13.02
CA LEU A 124 -2.19 -9.20 -12.03
C LEU A 124 -2.12 -10.57 -12.69
N THR A 125 -1.46 -11.51 -12.03
CA THR A 125 -1.51 -12.92 -12.40
C THR A 125 -2.85 -13.54 -12.01
N PHE A 126 -3.18 -14.69 -12.59
CA PHE A 126 -4.39 -15.43 -12.25
C PHE A 126 -4.55 -15.65 -10.73
N ILE A 127 -3.49 -16.14 -10.07
CA ILE A 127 -3.49 -16.44 -8.63
C ILE A 127 -3.71 -15.16 -7.81
N GLU A 128 -3.07 -14.05 -8.19
CA GLU A 128 -3.22 -12.77 -7.51
C GLU A 128 -4.64 -12.23 -7.60
N SER A 129 -5.25 -12.33 -8.78
CA SER A 129 -6.61 -11.85 -9.01
C SER A 129 -7.67 -12.70 -8.30
N VAL A 130 -7.52 -14.03 -8.28
CA VAL A 130 -8.43 -14.91 -7.50
C VAL A 130 -8.29 -14.63 -6.00
N LEU A 131 -7.05 -14.47 -5.52
CA LEU A 131 -6.79 -14.08 -4.13
C LEU A 131 -7.45 -12.75 -3.80
N LEU A 132 -7.34 -11.74 -4.68
CA LEU A 132 -7.97 -10.44 -4.48
C LEU A 132 -9.50 -10.53 -4.40
N LEU A 133 -10.14 -11.33 -5.26
CA LEU A 133 -11.58 -11.55 -5.19
C LEU A 133 -11.99 -12.18 -3.86
N PHE A 134 -11.26 -13.20 -3.40
CA PHE A 134 -11.49 -13.83 -2.12
C PHE A 134 -11.37 -12.82 -0.97
N LEU A 135 -10.30 -12.02 -0.95
CA LEU A 135 -10.10 -10.97 0.06
C LEU A 135 -11.22 -9.94 0.04
N ARG A 136 -11.71 -9.54 -1.15
CA ARG A 136 -12.83 -8.62 -1.30
C ARG A 136 -14.13 -9.19 -0.76
N GLN A 137 -14.39 -10.48 -0.98
CA GLN A 137 -15.54 -11.17 -0.40
C GLN A 137 -15.46 -11.20 1.13
N GLN A 138 -14.32 -11.62 1.69
CA GLN A 138 -14.10 -11.65 3.14
C GLN A 138 -14.30 -10.26 3.78
N LEU A 139 -13.86 -9.22 3.09
CA LEU A 139 -14.04 -7.84 3.52
C LEU A 139 -15.51 -7.41 3.54
N ALA A 140 -16.27 -7.75 2.51
CA ALA A 140 -17.72 -7.48 2.46
C ALA A 140 -18.47 -8.24 3.56
N GLU A 141 -18.12 -9.50 3.83
CA GLU A 141 -18.76 -10.30 4.89
C GLU A 141 -18.45 -9.74 6.29
N ALA A 142 -17.23 -9.31 6.54
CA ALA A 142 -16.86 -8.69 7.81
C ALA A 142 -17.58 -7.35 8.04
N ASP A 143 -17.71 -6.53 6.99
CA ASP A 143 -18.44 -5.27 7.04
C ASP A 143 -19.90 -5.44 7.47
N THR A 144 -20.59 -6.47 6.96
CA THR A 144 -21.99 -6.72 7.33
C THR A 144 -22.15 -7.02 8.82
N ARG A 145 -21.08 -7.49 9.47
CA ARG A 145 -21.01 -7.75 10.91
C ARG A 145 -20.47 -6.55 11.70
N GLY A 146 -20.03 -5.48 11.02
CA GLY A 146 -19.35 -4.35 11.65
C GLY A 146 -17.97 -4.71 12.21
N GLU A 147 -17.35 -5.78 11.70
CA GLU A 147 -16.07 -6.30 12.16
C GLU A 147 -14.97 -6.06 11.12
N ARG A 148 -13.71 -6.13 11.56
CA ARG A 148 -12.56 -6.09 10.64
C ARG A 148 -12.39 -7.47 10.02
N ALA A 149 -12.08 -7.49 8.72
CA ALA A 149 -11.79 -8.74 8.03
C ALA A 149 -10.41 -9.26 8.42
N VAL A 150 -10.40 -10.42 9.08
CA VAL A 150 -9.20 -11.17 9.44
C VAL A 150 -9.27 -12.52 8.74
N VAL A 151 -8.16 -12.92 8.14
CA VAL A 151 -8.00 -14.18 7.40
C VAL A 151 -6.73 -14.88 7.87
N ASP A 152 -6.80 -16.20 8.04
CA ASP A 152 -5.65 -17.04 8.32
C ASP A 152 -4.96 -17.45 7.00
N GLU A 153 -3.64 -17.66 7.02
CA GLU A 153 -2.87 -18.10 5.86
C GLU A 153 -3.39 -19.42 5.28
N THR A 154 -3.71 -20.38 6.15
CA THR A 154 -4.27 -21.68 5.77
C THR A 154 -5.61 -21.52 5.05
N GLN A 155 -6.45 -20.58 5.48
CA GLN A 155 -7.72 -20.25 4.84
C GLN A 155 -7.49 -19.69 3.43
N LEU A 156 -6.48 -18.84 3.24
CA LEU A 156 -6.13 -18.31 1.92
C LEU A 156 -5.67 -19.44 0.98
N VAL A 157 -4.79 -20.33 1.46
CA VAL A 157 -4.31 -21.46 0.66
C VAL A 157 -5.45 -22.42 0.32
N GLU A 158 -6.33 -22.72 1.27
CA GLU A 158 -7.49 -23.59 1.07
C GLU A 158 -8.47 -23.01 0.06
N ALA A 159 -8.80 -21.71 0.17
CA ALA A 159 -9.69 -21.03 -0.77
C ALA A 159 -9.18 -21.10 -2.21
N LEU A 160 -7.86 -21.05 -2.40
CA LEU A 160 -7.24 -21.14 -3.72
C LEU A 160 -7.04 -22.58 -4.20
N SER A 161 -7.08 -23.59 -3.31
CA SER A 161 -6.86 -25.00 -3.67
C SER A 161 -7.88 -25.56 -4.68
N VAL A 162 -9.09 -24.98 -4.74
CA VAL A 162 -10.11 -25.33 -5.73
C VAL A 162 -9.63 -25.09 -7.17
N TYR A 163 -8.70 -24.14 -7.35
CA TYR A 163 -8.12 -23.79 -8.64
C TYR A 163 -6.80 -24.52 -8.92
N GLU A 164 -6.33 -25.37 -8.01
CA GLU A 164 -5.05 -26.08 -8.13
C GLU A 164 -4.99 -26.87 -9.44
N LYS A 165 -6.03 -27.66 -9.73
CA LYS A 165 -6.10 -28.54 -10.92
C LYS A 165 -6.12 -27.77 -12.25
N ASN A 166 -6.67 -26.56 -12.25
CA ASN A 166 -6.81 -25.73 -13.44
C ASN A 166 -5.52 -24.92 -13.72
N VAL A 167 -4.72 -24.65 -12.68
CA VAL A 167 -3.53 -23.78 -12.79
C VAL A 167 -2.22 -24.58 -12.83
N SER A 168 -2.19 -25.80 -12.29
CA SER A 168 -0.94 -26.58 -12.18
C SER A 168 -1.17 -28.08 -11.97
N THR A 169 -0.38 -28.90 -12.64
CA THR A 169 -0.22 -30.33 -12.29
C THR A 169 0.71 -30.55 -11.09
N ASP A 170 1.43 -29.50 -10.65
CA ASP A 170 2.37 -29.52 -9.51
C ASP A 170 1.82 -28.75 -8.29
N LYS A 171 1.47 -29.50 -7.24
CA LYS A 171 0.95 -29.03 -5.96
C LYS A 171 1.94 -28.17 -5.18
N ALA A 172 3.23 -28.52 -5.21
CA ALA A 172 4.27 -27.79 -4.49
C ALA A 172 4.54 -26.44 -5.16
N GLY A 173 4.59 -26.42 -6.49
CA GLY A 173 4.70 -25.19 -7.28
C GLY A 173 3.50 -24.26 -7.11
N PHE A 174 2.28 -24.81 -7.07
CA PHE A 174 1.06 -24.02 -6.82
C PHE A 174 1.11 -23.31 -5.46
N THR A 175 1.39 -24.06 -4.39
CA THR A 175 1.47 -23.49 -3.03
C THR A 175 2.51 -22.38 -2.96
N ARG A 176 3.69 -22.56 -3.57
CA ARG A 176 4.73 -21.52 -3.62
C ARG A 176 4.24 -20.24 -4.32
N ARG A 177 3.48 -20.36 -5.41
CA ARG A 177 2.92 -19.19 -6.11
C ARG A 177 1.84 -18.48 -5.29
N VAL A 178 1.00 -19.22 -4.56
CA VAL A 178 0.04 -18.62 -3.62
C VAL A 178 0.76 -17.81 -2.55
N MET A 179 1.81 -18.37 -1.94
CA MET A 179 2.63 -17.65 -0.95
C MET A 179 3.28 -16.38 -1.53
N THR A 180 3.78 -16.45 -2.77
CA THR A 180 4.29 -15.27 -3.47
C THR A 180 3.21 -14.21 -3.68
N ALA A 181 1.99 -14.62 -4.05
CA ALA A 181 0.86 -13.71 -4.22
C ALA A 181 0.46 -13.04 -2.89
N ILE A 182 0.39 -13.80 -1.79
CA ILE A 182 0.15 -13.26 -0.44
C ILE A 182 1.23 -12.23 -0.07
N GLY A 183 2.50 -12.56 -0.32
CA GLY A 183 3.62 -11.64 -0.12
C GLY A 183 3.44 -10.32 -0.88
N LYS A 184 3.05 -10.38 -2.16
CA LYS A 184 2.74 -9.18 -2.96
C LYS A 184 1.56 -8.38 -2.42
N MET A 185 0.49 -9.05 -1.95
CA MET A 185 -0.64 -8.34 -1.33
C MET A 185 -0.22 -7.58 -0.07
N ARG A 186 0.70 -8.14 0.72
CA ARG A 186 1.29 -7.45 1.86
C ARG A 186 2.18 -6.28 1.45
N ASP A 187 3.05 -6.48 0.45
CA ASP A 187 3.97 -5.44 -0.02
C ASP A 187 3.19 -4.25 -0.61
N ASN A 188 2.03 -4.53 -1.22
CA ASN A 188 1.08 -3.52 -1.70
C ASN A 188 0.14 -2.97 -0.60
N GLN A 189 0.36 -3.32 0.68
CA GLN A 189 -0.44 -2.89 1.84
C GLN A 189 -1.95 -3.25 1.77
N LEU A 190 -2.30 -4.28 1.00
CA LEU A 190 -3.66 -4.85 0.94
C LEU A 190 -3.88 -5.84 2.09
N LEU A 191 -2.80 -6.44 2.58
CA LEU A 191 -2.77 -7.27 3.78
C LEU A 191 -1.78 -6.71 4.80
N SER A 192 -2.11 -6.86 6.08
CA SER A 192 -1.18 -6.56 7.17
C SER A 192 -1.22 -7.64 8.24
N ARG A 193 -0.06 -8.03 8.76
CA ARG A 193 0.00 -9.03 9.84
C ARG A 193 -0.66 -8.51 11.12
N LEU A 194 -1.47 -9.36 11.73
CA LEU A 194 -2.10 -9.06 13.01
C LEU A 194 -1.06 -9.18 14.13
N ARG A 195 -1.10 -8.27 15.10
CA ARG A 195 -0.16 -8.32 16.23
C ARG A 195 -0.35 -9.61 17.04
N GLY A 196 0.74 -10.35 17.26
CA GLY A 196 0.72 -11.59 18.04
C GLY A 196 0.43 -12.86 17.24
N SER A 197 0.36 -12.80 15.91
CA SER A 197 0.27 -13.97 15.04
C SER A 197 0.99 -13.71 13.71
N GLU A 198 1.83 -14.64 13.27
CA GLU A 198 2.55 -14.54 11.99
C GLU A 198 1.71 -14.98 10.79
N GLU A 199 0.68 -15.80 11.03
CA GLU A 199 -0.15 -16.45 10.01
C GLU A 199 -1.53 -15.80 9.86
N ARG A 200 -1.81 -14.75 10.64
CA ARG A 200 -3.07 -13.98 10.54
C ARG A 200 -2.84 -12.66 9.87
N TYR A 201 -3.64 -12.41 8.85
CA TYR A 201 -3.63 -11.18 8.11
C TYR A 201 -4.95 -10.45 8.31
N GLU A 202 -4.84 -9.17 8.56
CA GLU A 202 -5.95 -8.24 8.46
C GLU A 202 -6.02 -7.69 7.04
N VAL A 203 -7.23 -7.67 6.48
CA VAL A 203 -7.52 -7.20 5.14
C VAL A 203 -7.78 -5.71 5.15
N SER A 204 -7.04 -4.96 4.32
CA SER A 204 -7.14 -3.51 4.27
C SER A 204 -8.47 -3.05 3.64
N PRO A 205 -9.18 -2.09 4.26
CA PRO A 205 -10.39 -1.48 3.68
C PRO A 205 -10.16 -0.85 2.30
N VAL A 206 -8.90 -0.53 1.97
CA VAL A 206 -8.51 0.05 0.67
C VAL A 206 -8.96 -0.79 -0.52
N LEU A 207 -9.10 -2.11 -0.34
CA LEU A 207 -9.58 -3.01 -1.39
C LEU A 207 -10.97 -2.62 -1.89
N LYS A 208 -11.83 -2.03 -1.06
CA LYS A 208 -13.16 -1.54 -1.46
C LYS A 208 -13.08 -0.40 -2.46
N LEU A 209 -12.03 0.41 -2.34
CA LEU A 209 -11.84 1.64 -3.08
C LEU A 209 -11.05 1.40 -4.36
N LEU A 210 -10.18 0.38 -4.37
CA LEU A 210 -9.39 0.00 -5.55
C LEU A 210 -10.22 -0.71 -6.61
N PHE A 211 -11.22 -1.50 -6.19
CA PHE A 211 -12.08 -2.24 -7.11
C PHE A 211 -13.53 -1.79 -6.94
N SER A 212 -14.15 -1.34 -8.02
CA SER A 212 -15.59 -1.12 -8.04
C SER A 212 -16.34 -2.45 -7.98
N ALA A 213 -17.65 -2.42 -7.69
CA ALA A 213 -18.48 -3.61 -7.80
C ALA A 213 -18.48 -4.18 -9.23
N GLU A 214 -18.34 -3.31 -10.23
CA GLU A 214 -18.26 -3.68 -11.64
C GLU A 214 -16.96 -4.43 -11.96
N ASP A 215 -15.82 -3.97 -11.42
CA ASP A 215 -14.51 -4.66 -11.60
C ASP A 215 -14.55 -6.07 -11.01
N VAL A 216 -15.13 -6.21 -9.82
CA VAL A 216 -15.33 -7.51 -9.17
C VAL A 216 -16.23 -8.40 -10.02
N GLN A 217 -17.32 -7.86 -10.57
CA GLN A 217 -18.25 -8.63 -11.38
C GLN A 217 -17.64 -9.05 -12.73
N ALA A 218 -16.88 -8.16 -13.38
CA ALA A 218 -16.14 -8.46 -14.60
C ALA A 218 -15.10 -9.55 -14.37
N LEU A 219 -14.34 -9.47 -13.27
CA LEU A 219 -13.41 -10.52 -12.86
C LEU A 219 -14.16 -11.84 -12.64
N VAL A 220 -15.24 -11.86 -11.86
CA VAL A 220 -16.04 -13.07 -11.60
C VAL A 220 -16.58 -13.71 -12.89
N VAL A 221 -17.04 -12.91 -13.85
CA VAL A 221 -17.50 -13.41 -15.16
C VAL A 221 -16.33 -14.01 -15.94
N ALA A 222 -15.21 -13.29 -16.06
CA ALA A 222 -14.01 -13.79 -16.74
C ALA A 222 -13.52 -15.11 -16.12
N TYR A 223 -13.59 -15.26 -14.79
CA TYR A 223 -13.24 -16.50 -14.11
C TYR A 223 -14.22 -17.65 -14.35
N ARG A 224 -15.52 -17.36 -14.41
CA ARG A 224 -16.53 -18.37 -14.74
C ARG A 224 -16.29 -18.93 -16.14
N GLU A 225 -16.01 -18.05 -17.10
CA GLU A 225 -15.73 -18.43 -18.49
C GLU A 225 -14.44 -19.23 -18.63
N LEU A 226 -13.37 -18.89 -17.92
CA LEU A 226 -12.14 -19.70 -17.86
C LEU A 226 -12.42 -21.10 -17.29
N ARG A 227 -13.23 -21.18 -16.23
CA ARG A 227 -13.61 -22.46 -15.62
C ARG A 227 -14.49 -23.31 -16.54
N GLU A 228 -15.38 -22.70 -17.31
CA GLU A 228 -16.29 -23.39 -18.22
C GLU A 228 -15.62 -23.72 -19.57
N GLY A 229 -14.70 -22.87 -20.04
CA GLY A 229 -13.95 -23.04 -21.29
C GLY A 229 -12.85 -24.10 -21.23
N GLU A 230 -12.21 -24.32 -20.07
CA GLU A 230 -11.31 -25.48 -19.87
C GLU A 230 -12.08 -26.81 -19.80
N VAL A 231 -13.32 -26.80 -19.31
CA VAL A 231 -14.17 -28.01 -19.22
C VAL A 231 -14.76 -28.39 -20.58
N ALA A 232 -14.84 -27.45 -21.53
CA ALA A 232 -15.36 -27.69 -22.88
C ALA A 232 -14.31 -28.20 -23.89
N LEU A 233 -13.05 -28.34 -23.49
CA LEU A 233 -11.95 -28.83 -24.33
C LEU A 233 -11.54 -30.29 -24.04
N GLU A 234 -12.29 -31.01 -23.22
CA GLU A 234 -12.15 -32.48 -23.03
C GLU A 234 -13.11 -33.29 -23.89
#